data_AF-A0A8X6VRK0-F1
#
_entry.id   AF-A0A8X6VRK0-F1
#
_cell.length_a   1.000
_cell.length_b   1.000
_cell.length_c   1.000
_cell.angle_alpha   90.00
_cell.angle_beta   90.00
_cell.angle_gamma   90.00
#
_symmetry.space_group_name_H-M   'P 1'
#
loop_
_entity.id
_entity.type
_entity.pdbx_description
1 polymer ?
#
loop_
_entity_poly.entity_id
_entity_poly.type
_entity_poly.pdbx_seq_one_letter_code
_entity_poly.pdbx_strand_id
1 'polypeptide(L)'
;MSSIGGYHPYGLTSILTGLESKKRVCYMLGRRIAAHQPLPTCLPELWRALLDEWCNIPQDQIDNLILTMPRRCKACIASSGRHTPH
;
A
#
# COMPACT_ATOMS: atom_id res chain seq x y z
N MET A 1 31.19 19.30 5.99
CA MET A 1 30.75 18.53 4.82
C MET A 1 29.77 17.48 5.30
N SER A 2 28.50 17.63 4.90
CA SER A 2 27.38 16.79 5.33
C SER A 2 27.52 15.39 4.74
N SER A 3 27.76 14.38 5.57
CA SER A 3 27.73 12.99 5.12
C SER A 3 26.28 12.51 5.21
N ILE A 4 25.62 12.43 4.06
CA ILE A 4 24.27 11.87 3.90
C ILE A 4 24.36 10.41 4.35
N GLY A 5 23.80 10.13 5.52
CA GLY A 5 23.75 8.79 6.11
C GLY A 5 23.13 7.81 5.11
N GLY A 6 23.88 6.76 4.79
CA GLY A 6 23.47 5.73 3.85
C GLY A 6 22.17 5.08 4.30
N TYR A 7 21.16 5.14 3.44
CA TYR A 7 19.93 4.41 3.63
C TYR A 7 20.22 2.90 3.62
N HIS A 8 20.23 2.28 4.81
CA HIS A 8 20.38 0.84 4.93
C HIS A 8 19.14 0.14 4.30
N PRO A 9 19.30 -0.90 3.46
CA PRO A 9 18.24 -1.46 2.61
C PRO A 9 17.01 -1.97 3.38
N TYR A 10 17.13 -2.26 4.67
CA TYR A 10 16.03 -2.79 5.51
C TYR A 10 15.09 -1.69 6.05
N GLY A 11 15.56 -0.45 6.19
CA GLY A 11 14.72 0.69 6.62
C GLY A 11 13.85 1.23 5.48
N LEU A 12 14.43 1.32 4.27
CA LEU A 12 13.69 1.69 3.06
C LEU A 12 12.66 0.63 2.69
N THR A 13 13.01 -0.66 2.74
CA THR A 13 12.04 -1.74 2.46
C THR A 13 10.87 -1.75 3.43
N SER A 14 11.06 -1.39 4.69
CA SER A 14 9.97 -1.30 5.67
C SER A 14 9.02 -0.11 5.39
N ILE A 15 9.55 1.08 5.10
CA ILE A 15 8.75 2.26 4.70
C ILE A 15 8.04 2.01 3.36
N LEU A 16 8.75 1.43 2.39
CA LEU A 16 8.17 1.00 1.11
C LEU A 16 7.03 0.01 1.36
N THR A 17 7.21 -0.96 2.24
CA THR A 17 6.20 -1.95 2.65
C THR A 17 4.95 -1.28 3.27
N GLY A 18 5.11 -0.24 4.10
CA GLY A 18 3.98 0.57 4.59
C GLY A 18 3.23 1.30 3.46
N LEU A 19 3.96 1.84 2.49
CA LEU A 19 3.40 2.45 1.27
C LEU A 19 2.82 1.41 0.29
N GLU A 20 3.29 0.15 0.33
CA GLU A 20 2.75 -0.96 -0.45
C GLU A 20 1.30 -1.28 -0.09
N SER A 21 0.82 -0.83 1.07
CA SER A 21 -0.57 -1.03 1.53
C SER A 21 -1.57 -0.26 0.67
N LYS A 22 -1.27 1.02 0.40
CA LYS A 22 -2.00 1.85 -0.54
C LYS A 22 -1.86 1.30 -1.96
N LYS A 23 -0.63 0.94 -2.35
CA LYS A 23 -0.38 0.34 -3.66
C LYS A 23 -1.11 -0.99 -3.86
N ARG A 24 -1.26 -1.81 -2.82
CA ARG A 24 -1.95 -3.11 -2.87
C ARG A 24 -3.43 -2.92 -3.18
N VAL A 25 -4.08 -1.95 -2.54
CA VAL A 25 -5.48 -1.59 -2.81
C VAL A 25 -5.61 -1.05 -4.25
N CYS A 26 -4.74 -0.13 -4.67
CA CYS A 26 -4.74 0.39 -6.05
C CYS A 26 -4.48 -0.70 -7.11
N TYR A 27 -3.57 -1.63 -6.84
CA TYR A 27 -3.24 -2.75 -7.71
C TYR A 27 -4.41 -3.74 -7.83
N MET A 28 -5.05 -4.07 -6.71
CA MET A 28 -6.22 -4.94 -6.69
C MET A 28 -7.38 -4.34 -7.49
N LEU A 29 -7.70 -3.06 -7.27
CA LEU A 29 -8.76 -2.37 -8.02
C LEU A 29 -8.43 -2.27 -9.51
N GLY A 30 -7.20 -1.88 -9.87
CA GLY A 30 -6.77 -1.80 -11.27
C GLY A 30 -6.88 -3.13 -12.00
N ARG A 31 -6.56 -4.25 -11.32
CA ARG A 31 -6.75 -5.59 -11.88
C ARG A 31 -8.21 -5.96 -12.11
N ARG A 32 -9.09 -5.62 -11.18
CA ARG A 32 -10.52 -5.94 -11.29
C ARG A 32 -11.19 -5.11 -12.39
N ILE A 33 -10.83 -3.83 -12.50
CA ILE A 33 -11.28 -2.97 -13.60
C ILE A 33 -10.78 -3.48 -14.96
N ALA A 34 -9.54 -3.95 -15.05
CA ALA A 34 -9.02 -4.55 -16.29
C ALA A 34 -9.70 -5.88 -16.65
N ALA A 35 -10.27 -6.58 -15.68
CA ALA A 35 -11.05 -7.80 -15.88
C ALA A 35 -12.56 -7.54 -16.06
N HIS A 36 -13.01 -6.30 -15.89
CA HIS A 36 -14.42 -5.92 -16.03
C HIS A 36 -14.87 -6.09 -17.49
N GLN A 37 -16.01 -6.75 -17.70
CA GLN A 37 -16.55 -7.00 -19.03
C GLN A 37 -18.00 -6.52 -19.12
N PRO A 38 -18.34 -5.63 -20.08
CA PRO A 38 -17.45 -5.01 -21.06
C PRO A 38 -16.42 -4.09 -20.40
N LEU A 39 -15.25 -3.96 -21.04
CA LEU A 39 -14.19 -3.08 -20.57
C LEU A 39 -14.75 -1.65 -20.54
N PRO A 40 -14.64 -0.90 -19.43
CA PRO A 40 -15.18 0.44 -19.34
C PRO A 40 -14.55 1.32 -20.43
N THR A 41 -15.37 1.78 -21.37
CA THR A 41 -14.90 2.51 -22.57
C THR A 41 -14.92 4.02 -22.38
N CYS A 42 -15.71 4.48 -21.41
CA CYS A 42 -15.84 5.90 -21.09
C CYS A 42 -15.64 6.17 -19.60
N LEU A 43 -15.23 7.41 -19.28
CA LEU A 43 -14.91 7.83 -17.91
C LEU A 43 -16.07 7.58 -16.91
N PRO A 44 -17.36 7.79 -17.25
CA PRO A 44 -18.47 7.46 -16.35
C PRO A 44 -18.60 5.95 -16.05
N GLU A 45 -18.38 5.08 -17.04
CA GLU A 45 -18.37 3.63 -16.86
C GLU A 45 -17.20 3.19 -15.97
N LEU A 46 -16.02 3.79 -16.18
CA LEU A 46 -14.84 3.54 -15.36
C LEU A 46 -15.07 3.92 -13.90
N TRP A 47 -15.66 5.10 -13.66
CA TRP A 47 -16.01 5.53 -12.31
C TRP A 47 -17.01 4.59 -11.65
N ARG A 48 -18.01 4.13 -12.40
CA ARG A 48 -19.01 3.20 -11.85
C ARG A 48 -18.41 1.83 -11.53
N ALA A 49 -17.58 1.28 -12.41
CA ALA A 49 -16.89 0.01 -12.17
C ALA A 49 -15.91 0.10 -10.98
N LEU A 50 -15.22 1.24 -10.83
CA LEU A 50 -14.32 1.47 -9.69
C LEU A 50 -15.07 1.57 -8.36
N LEU A 51 -16.23 2.24 -8.34
CA LEU A 51 -17.07 2.32 -7.16
C LEU A 51 -17.70 0.96 -6.81
N ASP A 52 -18.18 0.23 -7.80
CA ASP A 52 -18.75 -1.11 -7.60
C ASP A 52 -17.70 -2.07 -7.02
N GLU A 53 -16.49 -2.08 -7.60
CA GLU A 53 -15.40 -2.89 -7.09
C GLU A 53 -14.88 -2.45 -5.72
N TRP A 54 -14.92 -1.15 -5.44
CA TRP A 54 -14.62 -0.63 -4.10
C TRP A 54 -15.63 -1.12 -3.06
N CYS A 55 -16.93 -1.11 -3.39
CA CYS A 55 -18.00 -1.64 -2.55
C CYS A 55 -17.92 -3.16 -2.37
N ASN A 56 -17.34 -3.88 -3.32
CA ASN A 56 -17.10 -5.32 -3.27
C ASN A 56 -15.81 -5.72 -2.52
N ILE A 57 -15.06 -4.78 -1.93
CA ILE A 57 -13.93 -5.11 -1.07
C ILE A 57 -14.48 -5.57 0.30
N PRO A 58 -14.18 -6.82 0.72
CA PRO A 58 -14.62 -7.32 2.02
C PRO A 58 -14.07 -6.46 3.16
N GLN A 59 -14.93 -6.12 4.11
CA GLN A 59 -14.57 -5.23 5.23
C GLN A 59 -13.42 -5.81 6.06
N ASP A 60 -13.33 -7.13 6.20
CA ASP A 60 -12.21 -7.81 6.87
C ASP A 60 -10.87 -7.56 6.18
N GLN A 61 -10.83 -7.34 4.86
CA GLN A 61 -9.60 -6.97 4.17
C GLN A 61 -9.19 -5.54 4.47
N ILE A 62 -10.15 -4.63 4.59
CA ILE A 62 -9.93 -3.23 5.00
C ILE A 62 -9.46 -3.21 6.46
N ASP A 63 -10.15 -3.92 7.34
CA ASP A 63 -9.83 -4.01 8.75
C ASP A 63 -8.47 -4.67 8.97
N ASN A 64 -8.14 -5.75 8.25
CA ASN A 64 -6.81 -6.37 8.30
C ASN A 64 -5.72 -5.40 7.82
N LEU A 65 -6.01 -4.59 6.79
CA LEU A 65 -5.06 -3.58 6.32
C LEU A 65 -4.83 -2.52 7.41
N ILE A 66 -5.89 -2.00 8.01
CA ILE A 66 -5.83 -1.01 9.10
C ILE A 66 -5.15 -1.60 10.33
N LEU A 67 -5.47 -2.83 10.74
CA LEU A 67 -4.88 -3.50 11.91
C LEU A 67 -3.39 -3.80 11.72
N THR A 68 -2.97 -4.08 10.48
CA THR A 68 -1.57 -4.34 10.16
C THR A 68 -0.76 -3.06 9.93
N MET A 69 -1.40 -1.91 9.68
CA MET A 69 -0.72 -0.61 9.47
C MET A 69 0.09 -0.13 10.67
N PRO A 70 -0.47 0.00 11.89
CA PRO A 70 0.30 0.40 13.07
C PRO A 70 1.43 -0.57 13.37
N ARG A 71 1.22 -1.88 13.14
CA ARG A 71 2.25 -2.90 13.37
C ARG A 71 3.41 -2.76 12.39
N ARG A 72 3.12 -2.56 11.10
CA ARG A 72 4.12 -2.35 10.05
C ARG A 72 4.85 -1.03 10.26
N CYS A 73 4.14 0.07 10.53
CA CYS A 73 4.76 1.35 10.86
C CYS A 73 5.63 1.29 12.13
N LYS A 74 5.18 0.61 13.18
CA LYS A 74 5.96 0.41 14.41
C LYS A 74 7.20 -0.44 14.15
N ALA A 75 7.10 -1.49 13.33
CA ALA A 75 8.25 -2.28 12.90
C ALA A 75 9.23 -1.43 12.06
N CYS A 76 8.73 -0.56 11.18
CA CYS A 76 9.56 0.40 10.44
C CYS A 76 10.34 1.30 11.40
N ILE A 77 9.65 1.94 12.35
CA ILE A 77 10.25 2.88 13.30
C ILE A 77 11.28 2.16 14.21
N ALA A 78 10.95 0.96 14.69
CA ALA A 78 11.85 0.14 15.49
C ALA A 78 13.09 -0.32 14.71
N SER A 79 12.93 -0.63 13.41
CA SER A 79 14.06 -0.97 12.53
C SER A 79 14.98 0.22 12.25
N SER A 80 14.44 1.45 12.19
CA SER A 80 15.23 2.68 12.04
C SER A 80 15.92 3.16 13.31
N GLY A 81 15.55 2.63 14.49
CA GLY A 81 16.10 3.04 15.79
C GLY A 81 17.26 2.18 16.32
N ARG A 82 17.56 1.02 15.70
CA ARG A 82 18.62 0.10 16.15
C ARG A 82 19.97 0.35 15.46
N HIS A 83 20.39 1.59 15.38
CA HIS A 83 21.76 1.93 15.01
C HIS A 83 22.55 2.23 16.29
N THR A 84 23.16 1.22 16.89
CA THR A 84 24.26 1.46 17.84
C THR A 84 25.46 1.95 17.03
N PRO A 85 25.99 3.16 17.29
CA PRO A 85 27.28 3.53 16.74
C PRO A 85 28.34 2.74 17.51
N HIS A 86 29.08 1.88 16.81
CA HIS A 86 30.41 1.50 17.26
C HIS A 86 31.42 2.44 16.62
#